data_AF-A0AAD3HTP3-F1
#
_entry.id   AF-A0AAD3HTP3-F1
#
_cell.length_a   1.000
_cell.length_b   1.000
_cell.length_c   1.000
_cell.angle_alpha   90.00
_cell.angle_beta   90.00
_cell.angle_gamma   90.00
#
_symmetry.space_group_name_H-M   'P 1'
#
loop_
_entity.id
_entity.type
_entity.pdbx_description
1 polymer ?
#
loop_
_entity_poly.entity_id
_entity_poly.type
_entity_poly.pdbx_seq_one_letter_code
_entity_poly.pdbx_strand_id
1 'polypeptide(L)'
;MSISVDEAKSLICELCRLFYDQGWVSGTGGGISMKAGEQIVMAPSGVQKERMQPDDMFILDGKGDIIHTPAAKPPPNRPPKLSECSPLFMAAYEMRGAGAVIHSHSMNSVLATMLDPASSEFVITHVEMIKGIEGHGFYGRCVVPIIENTARECELTDRLRAAIAAYPQANAVLVRRHGVYVWGKDWIHAKTQAECYDYLFEAAVRMNAMGIDYRRPPVDVGAANGHSEGEAGPAAKKAKTKHGAALPSCIVLDIEGTVAPISFVADVMFPYARQHCRAFLESTFQQPETQADIQLIREQADADVADGVPGVSVIPPAGSSQAEVVDAVEGWVQAAIQADRKVTALKNLQGHIWRSGFRSGAMQSELFRDVPDALVEWRAAGIKTYIYSSGSREAQRLFFGYSKVGDLRPYLCGFFDTTSGPKVEAASYSNIALSLGT
;
A
#
# COMPACT_ATOMS: atom_id res chain seq x y z
N MET A 1 -16.44 0.07 19.33
CA MET A 1 -16.94 -0.10 20.72
C MET A 1 -15.75 -0.50 21.58
N SER A 2 -15.61 0.08 22.77
CA SER A 2 -14.57 -0.31 23.73
C SER A 2 -14.90 -1.66 24.35
N ILE A 3 -13.93 -2.58 24.43
CA ILE A 3 -14.06 -3.82 25.20
C ILE A 3 -14.21 -3.49 26.70
N SER A 4 -15.04 -4.25 27.41
CA SER A 4 -15.13 -4.15 28.87
C SER A 4 -13.94 -4.82 29.56
N VAL A 5 -13.73 -4.53 30.85
CA VAL A 5 -12.65 -5.16 31.62
C VAL A 5 -12.82 -6.68 31.69
N ASP A 6 -14.03 -7.19 31.92
CA ASP A 6 -14.26 -8.63 32.07
C ASP A 6 -14.08 -9.40 30.75
N GLU A 7 -14.48 -8.79 29.63
CA GLU A 7 -14.17 -9.31 28.30
C GLU A 7 -12.66 -9.30 28.05
N ALA A 8 -11.95 -8.23 28.39
CA ALA A 8 -10.50 -8.14 28.23
C ALA A 8 -9.76 -9.19 29.07
N LYS A 9 -10.17 -9.39 30.34
CA LYS A 9 -9.62 -10.45 31.20
C LYS A 9 -9.77 -11.83 30.59
N SER A 10 -10.98 -12.14 30.09
CA SER A 10 -11.29 -13.43 29.47
C SER A 10 -10.47 -13.65 28.20
N LEU A 11 -10.38 -12.61 27.36
CA LEU A 11 -9.65 -12.64 26.11
C LEU A 11 -8.13 -12.76 26.31
N ILE A 12 -7.54 -12.09 27.32
CA ILE A 12 -6.13 -12.27 27.66
C ILE A 12 -5.83 -13.74 28.04
N CYS A 13 -6.72 -14.39 28.78
CA CYS A 13 -6.56 -15.82 29.15
C CYS A 13 -6.67 -16.75 27.94
N GLU A 14 -7.56 -16.44 26.99
CA GLU A 14 -7.69 -17.19 25.73
C GLU A 14 -6.46 -17.00 24.84
N LEU A 15 -6.05 -15.76 24.59
CA LEU A 15 -4.90 -15.44 23.75
C LEU A 15 -3.60 -16.02 24.33
N CYS A 16 -3.38 -15.94 25.64
CA CYS A 16 -2.21 -16.56 26.26
C CYS A 16 -2.16 -18.09 26.11
N ARG A 17 -3.31 -18.78 26.04
CA ARG A 17 -3.35 -20.21 25.71
C ARG A 17 -2.89 -20.46 24.28
N LEU A 18 -3.42 -19.70 23.32
CA LEU A 18 -3.01 -19.80 21.91
C LEU A 18 -1.52 -19.46 21.72
N PHE A 19 -1.04 -18.41 22.38
CA PHE A 19 0.36 -18.01 22.32
C PHE A 19 1.29 -19.03 22.99
N TYR A 20 0.81 -19.73 24.02
CA TYR A 20 1.58 -20.80 24.64
C TYR A 20 1.75 -21.98 23.68
N ASP A 21 0.67 -22.38 22.99
CA ASP A 21 0.71 -23.44 21.98
C ASP A 21 1.61 -23.08 20.78
N GLN A 22 1.69 -21.79 20.43
CA GLN A 22 2.64 -21.27 19.43
C GLN A 22 4.09 -21.14 19.96
N GLY A 23 4.31 -21.33 21.27
CA GLY A 23 5.63 -21.23 21.92
C GLY A 23 6.07 -19.81 22.29
N TRP A 24 5.21 -18.80 22.15
CA TRP A 24 5.53 -17.39 22.39
C TRP A 24 5.60 -17.00 23.87
N VAL A 25 4.84 -17.67 24.73
CA VAL A 25 4.71 -17.34 26.17
C VAL A 25 5.02 -18.52 27.09
N SER A 26 6.02 -19.32 26.70
CA SER A 26 6.48 -20.49 27.45
C SER A 26 7.31 -20.09 28.70
N GLY A 27 7.39 -21.00 29.69
CA GLY A 27 8.27 -20.79 30.85
C GLY A 27 7.92 -19.57 31.71
N THR A 28 6.66 -19.15 31.73
CA THR A 28 6.13 -17.95 32.41
C THR A 28 6.50 -16.59 31.77
N GLY A 29 7.31 -16.60 30.72
CA GLY A 29 7.73 -15.42 29.96
C GLY A 29 6.67 -14.94 28.97
N GLY A 30 6.85 -13.73 28.44
CA GLY A 30 5.91 -13.10 27.52
C GLY A 30 4.53 -12.78 28.12
N GLY A 31 3.60 -12.36 27.27
CA GLY A 31 2.22 -12.08 27.64
C GLY A 31 1.58 -11.03 26.75
N ILE A 32 0.36 -10.64 27.10
CA ILE A 32 -0.38 -9.57 26.42
C ILE A 32 -1.01 -8.65 27.47
N SER A 33 -1.03 -7.36 27.17
CA SER A 33 -1.81 -6.35 27.89
C SER A 33 -2.78 -5.68 26.93
N MET A 34 -3.94 -5.26 27.43
CA MET A 34 -5.00 -4.68 26.62
C MET A 34 -5.64 -3.48 27.33
N LYS A 35 -6.00 -2.45 26.55
CA LYS A 35 -6.80 -1.32 27.02
C LYS A 35 -8.30 -1.66 26.96
N ALA A 36 -9.01 -1.41 28.05
CA ALA A 36 -10.45 -1.59 28.21
C ALA A 36 -11.04 -0.26 28.72
N GLY A 37 -11.54 0.57 27.81
CA GLY A 37 -11.93 1.95 28.12
C GLY A 37 -10.74 2.78 28.54
N GLU A 38 -10.81 3.40 29.72
CA GLU A 38 -9.71 4.16 30.34
C GLU A 38 -8.77 3.30 31.19
N GLN A 39 -9.05 1.99 31.30
CA GLN A 39 -8.31 1.05 32.13
C GLN A 39 -7.41 0.16 31.29
N ILE A 40 -6.36 -0.39 31.90
CA ILE A 40 -5.43 -1.33 31.28
C ILE A 40 -5.47 -2.64 32.07
N VAL A 41 -5.67 -3.75 31.37
CA VAL A 41 -5.67 -5.10 31.95
C VAL A 41 -4.33 -5.76 31.68
N MET A 42 -3.74 -6.38 32.72
CA MET A 42 -2.42 -6.98 32.63
C MET A 42 -2.31 -8.27 33.45
N ALA A 43 -1.59 -9.24 32.90
CA ALA A 43 -1.33 -10.52 33.55
C ALA A 43 -0.33 -10.40 34.71
N PRO A 44 -0.39 -11.32 35.69
CA PRO A 44 0.60 -11.41 36.75
C PRO A 44 1.95 -11.98 36.25
N SER A 45 3.02 -11.62 36.94
CA SER A 45 4.36 -12.17 36.72
C SER A 45 4.49 -13.61 37.24
N GLY A 46 5.35 -14.41 36.62
CA GLY A 46 5.75 -15.73 37.11
C GLY A 46 4.67 -16.81 37.12
N VAL A 47 3.54 -16.60 36.43
CA VAL A 47 2.48 -17.61 36.29
C VAL A 47 2.55 -18.34 34.95
N GLN A 48 2.06 -19.58 34.94
CA GLN A 48 1.76 -20.38 33.74
C GLN A 48 0.68 -19.67 32.91
N LYS A 49 1.08 -19.10 31.77
CA LYS A 49 0.26 -18.18 30.97
C LYS A 49 -0.97 -18.87 30.36
N GLU A 50 -0.85 -20.15 30.05
CA GLU A 50 -1.90 -21.02 29.52
C GLU A 50 -2.94 -21.45 30.57
N ARG A 51 -2.69 -21.20 31.85
CA ARG A 51 -3.58 -21.60 32.96
C ARG A 51 -4.21 -20.44 33.70
N MET A 52 -3.95 -19.22 33.25
CA MET A 52 -4.51 -18.02 33.85
C MET A 52 -6.03 -18.03 33.80
N GLN A 53 -6.64 -17.51 34.87
CA GLN A 53 -8.06 -17.25 34.97
C GLN A 53 -8.31 -15.74 34.93
N PRO A 54 -9.52 -15.29 34.54
CA PRO A 54 -9.85 -13.87 34.51
C PRO A 54 -9.60 -13.15 35.85
N ASP A 55 -9.82 -13.84 36.97
CA ASP A 55 -9.60 -13.33 38.32
C ASP A 55 -8.12 -13.16 38.69
N ASP A 56 -7.20 -13.63 37.86
CA ASP A 56 -5.75 -13.48 38.06
C ASP A 56 -5.22 -12.13 37.55
N MET A 57 -6.04 -11.32 36.88
CA MET A 57 -5.59 -10.12 36.18
C MET A 57 -5.51 -8.90 37.08
N PHE A 58 -4.45 -8.12 36.91
CA PHE A 58 -4.35 -6.76 37.42
C PHE A 58 -5.14 -5.81 36.54
N ILE A 59 -5.68 -4.76 37.16
CA ILE A 59 -6.28 -3.63 36.44
C ILE A 59 -5.51 -2.39 36.87
N LEU A 60 -5.09 -1.61 35.88
CA LEU A 60 -4.35 -0.36 36.03
C LEU A 60 -5.19 0.78 35.44
N ASP A 61 -4.93 2.00 35.89
CA ASP A 61 -5.45 3.20 35.23
C ASP A 61 -4.63 3.56 33.97
N GLY A 62 -5.03 4.62 33.26
CA GLY A 62 -4.33 5.09 32.07
C GLY A 62 -2.90 5.62 32.30
N LYS A 63 -2.48 5.82 33.56
CA LYS A 63 -1.12 6.22 33.95
C LYS A 63 -0.25 5.03 34.36
N GLY A 64 -0.85 3.85 34.49
CA GLY A 64 -0.17 2.62 34.90
C GLY A 64 -0.22 2.36 36.41
N ASP A 65 -0.99 3.15 37.18
CA ASP A 65 -1.16 2.91 38.61
C ASP A 65 -2.15 1.76 38.84
N ILE A 66 -1.83 0.85 39.77
CA ILE A 66 -2.66 -0.33 40.06
C ILE A 66 -3.95 0.11 40.76
N ILE A 67 -5.09 -0.15 40.12
CA ILE A 67 -6.43 0.07 40.70
C ILE A 67 -7.06 -1.21 41.26
N HIS A 68 -6.62 -2.38 40.77
CA HIS A 68 -7.05 -3.67 41.29
C HIS A 68 -5.90 -4.68 41.29
N THR A 69 -5.72 -5.32 42.44
CA THR A 69 -4.80 -6.45 42.64
C THR A 69 -5.62 -7.73 42.82
N PRO A 70 -5.34 -8.80 42.05
CA PRO A 70 -6.01 -10.08 42.19
C PRO A 70 -5.74 -10.72 43.55
N ALA A 71 -6.69 -11.53 44.04
CA ALA A 71 -6.55 -12.21 45.32
C ALA A 71 -5.41 -13.25 45.28
N ALA A 72 -4.70 -13.40 46.40
CA ALA A 72 -3.70 -14.46 46.52
C ALA A 72 -4.38 -15.83 46.52
N LYS A 73 -3.91 -16.73 45.64
CA LYS A 73 -4.35 -18.13 45.64
C LYS A 73 -3.83 -18.86 46.89
N PRO A 74 -4.50 -19.95 47.33
CA PRO A 74 -4.03 -20.74 48.47
C PRO A 74 -2.58 -21.24 48.31
N PRO A 75 -1.88 -21.53 49.43
CA PRO A 75 -0.56 -22.16 49.39
C PRO A 75 -0.56 -23.42 48.50
N PRO A 76 0.52 -23.69 47.73
CA PRO A 76 1.86 -23.10 47.80
C PRO A 76 2.09 -21.85 46.91
N ASN A 77 1.02 -21.23 46.39
CA ASN A 77 1.15 -20.13 45.44
C ASN A 77 1.65 -18.85 46.12
N ARG A 78 2.57 -18.13 45.47
CA ARG A 78 3.04 -16.82 45.96
C ARG A 78 1.98 -15.75 45.70
N PRO A 79 1.95 -14.66 46.49
CA PRO A 79 1.12 -13.49 46.19
C PRO A 79 1.39 -12.98 44.77
N PRO A 80 0.34 -12.61 44.02
CA PRO A 80 0.50 -12.14 42.65
C PRO A 80 1.29 -10.84 42.63
N LYS A 81 2.17 -10.72 41.63
CA LYS A 81 2.89 -9.48 41.33
C LYS A 81 2.54 -9.05 39.93
N LEU A 82 2.48 -7.75 39.70
CA LEU A 82 2.30 -7.22 38.35
C LEU A 82 3.46 -7.69 37.45
N SER A 83 3.17 -7.89 36.16
CA SER A 83 4.19 -8.24 35.17
C SER A 83 5.35 -7.24 35.17
N GLU A 84 6.57 -7.76 35.14
CA GLU A 84 7.81 -7.00 34.93
C GLU A 84 7.84 -6.31 33.56
N CYS A 85 6.99 -6.74 32.61
CA CYS A 85 6.80 -6.06 31.33
C CYS A 85 5.97 -4.76 31.44
N SER A 86 5.42 -4.42 32.62
CA SER A 86 4.52 -3.29 32.77
C SER A 86 5.10 -1.97 32.25
N PRO A 87 6.31 -1.54 32.64
CA PRO A 87 6.89 -0.29 32.13
C PRO A 87 7.06 -0.28 30.60
N LEU A 88 7.33 -1.45 30.01
CA LEU A 88 7.53 -1.62 28.58
C LEU A 88 6.21 -1.56 27.81
N PHE A 89 5.14 -2.14 28.35
CA PHE A 89 3.79 -2.00 27.80
C PHE A 89 3.28 -0.56 27.90
N MET A 90 3.53 0.12 29.03
CA MET A 90 3.15 1.52 29.21
C MET A 90 3.82 2.45 28.20
N ALA A 91 5.09 2.19 27.83
CA ALA A 91 5.77 2.96 26.79
C ALA A 91 5.02 2.93 25.45
N ALA A 92 4.48 1.77 25.03
CA ALA A 92 3.69 1.67 23.80
C ALA A 92 2.31 2.36 23.94
N TYR A 93 1.65 2.26 25.09
CA TYR A 93 0.39 2.98 25.33
C TYR A 93 0.57 4.50 25.24
N GLU A 94 1.61 5.03 25.87
CA GLU A 94 1.88 6.48 25.92
C GLU A 94 2.39 7.03 24.60
N MET A 95 3.35 6.36 23.96
CA MET A 95 4.08 6.92 22.81
C MET A 95 3.47 6.55 21.45
N ARG A 96 2.52 5.60 21.44
CA ARG A 96 1.87 5.11 20.21
C ARG A 96 0.36 5.06 20.26
N GLY A 97 -0.26 5.35 21.42
CA GLY A 97 -1.71 5.24 21.56
C GLY A 97 -2.20 3.81 21.31
N ALA A 98 -1.40 2.81 21.70
CA ALA A 98 -1.75 1.40 21.50
C ALA A 98 -3.07 1.04 22.20
N GLY A 99 -3.81 0.09 21.61
CA GLY A 99 -4.96 -0.56 22.26
C GLY A 99 -4.59 -1.92 22.88
N ALA A 100 -3.52 -2.55 22.40
CA ALA A 100 -2.97 -3.76 22.98
C ALA A 100 -1.47 -3.87 22.69
N VAL A 101 -0.76 -4.58 23.58
CA VAL A 101 0.68 -4.82 23.47
C VAL A 101 0.98 -6.28 23.80
N ILE A 102 1.74 -6.95 22.94
CA ILE A 102 2.16 -8.34 23.06
C ILE A 102 3.67 -8.38 23.31
N HIS A 103 4.09 -9.21 24.24
CA HIS A 103 5.47 -9.60 24.43
C HIS A 103 5.61 -11.09 24.18
N SER A 104 6.54 -11.46 23.32
CA SER A 104 6.83 -12.85 22.97
C SER A 104 8.30 -13.18 23.20
N HIS A 105 8.56 -14.34 23.78
CA HIS A 105 9.87 -14.98 23.88
C HIS A 105 10.05 -16.02 22.76
N SER A 106 9.37 -15.86 21.63
CA SER A 106 9.46 -16.77 20.50
C SER A 106 10.92 -17.02 20.12
N MET A 107 11.26 -18.29 19.89
CA MET A 107 12.58 -18.69 19.41
C MET A 107 12.93 -17.99 18.10
N ASN A 108 11.96 -17.77 17.21
CA ASN A 108 12.19 -17.07 15.94
C ASN A 108 12.69 -15.65 16.18
N SER A 109 12.04 -14.90 17.08
CA SER A 109 12.46 -13.55 17.45
C SER A 109 13.86 -13.53 18.06
N VAL A 110 14.16 -14.47 18.97
CA VAL A 110 15.48 -14.60 19.60
C VAL A 110 16.56 -14.86 18.56
N LEU A 111 16.35 -15.83 17.67
CA LEU A 111 17.30 -16.19 16.61
C LEU A 111 17.49 -15.05 15.61
N ALA A 112 16.43 -14.35 15.21
CA ALA A 112 16.50 -13.20 14.30
C ALA A 112 17.43 -12.10 14.83
N THR A 113 17.43 -11.85 16.15
CA THR A 113 18.35 -10.87 16.76
C THR A 113 19.83 -11.27 16.72
N MET A 114 20.12 -12.54 16.43
CA MET A 114 21.46 -13.12 16.41
C MET A 114 22.00 -13.39 15.00
N LEU A 115 21.19 -13.21 13.95
CA LEU A 115 21.63 -13.40 12.56
C LEU A 115 22.76 -12.44 12.17
N ASP A 116 22.70 -11.21 12.67
CA ASP A 116 23.76 -10.21 12.57
C ASP A 116 23.98 -9.55 13.93
N PRO A 117 24.92 -10.06 14.76
CA PRO A 117 25.16 -9.56 16.11
C PRO A 117 25.64 -8.12 16.17
N ALA A 118 26.17 -7.57 15.07
CA ALA A 118 26.65 -6.20 14.99
C ALA A 118 25.53 -5.21 14.60
N SER A 119 24.41 -5.70 14.08
CA SER A 119 23.30 -4.87 13.62
C SER A 119 22.40 -4.42 14.76
N SER A 120 22.01 -3.15 14.76
CA SER A 120 20.93 -2.59 15.60
C SER A 120 19.54 -2.73 14.95
N GLU A 121 19.45 -3.37 13.79
CA GLU A 121 18.20 -3.52 13.04
C GLU A 121 18.05 -4.96 12.52
N PHE A 122 16.83 -5.48 12.61
CA PHE A 122 16.39 -6.59 11.79
C PHE A 122 15.74 -6.02 10.53
N VAL A 123 16.14 -6.53 9.36
CA VAL A 123 15.59 -6.10 8.08
C VAL A 123 15.20 -7.30 7.24
N ILE A 124 13.99 -7.31 6.71
CA ILE A 124 13.55 -8.31 5.73
C ILE A 124 12.74 -7.63 4.63
N THR A 125 12.78 -8.19 3.43
CA THR A 125 12.05 -7.65 2.28
C THR A 125 11.51 -8.76 1.38
N HIS A 126 10.51 -8.45 0.55
CA HIS A 126 9.98 -9.35 -0.48
C HIS A 126 9.43 -10.69 0.07
N VAL A 127 8.75 -10.62 1.22
CA VAL A 127 8.01 -11.73 1.83
C VAL A 127 6.55 -11.30 2.04
N GLU A 128 5.57 -12.11 1.61
CA GLU A 128 4.14 -11.77 1.60
C GLU A 128 3.61 -11.26 2.95
N MET A 129 4.10 -11.85 4.05
CA MET A 129 3.69 -11.50 5.41
C MET A 129 4.05 -10.06 5.82
N ILE A 130 4.91 -9.36 5.08
CA ILE A 130 5.20 -7.93 5.29
C ILE A 130 3.92 -7.07 5.15
N LYS A 131 2.99 -7.46 4.26
CA LYS A 131 1.71 -6.74 4.07
C LYS A 131 0.81 -6.74 5.31
N GLY A 132 1.03 -7.68 6.23
CA GLY A 132 0.29 -7.74 7.48
C GLY A 132 0.80 -6.78 8.56
N ILE A 133 1.90 -6.06 8.29
CA ILE A 133 2.45 -5.03 9.18
C ILE A 133 1.94 -3.66 8.74
N GLU A 134 1.42 -2.88 9.68
CA GLU A 134 0.89 -1.54 9.38
C GLU A 134 1.97 -0.64 8.75
N GLY A 135 1.59 0.04 7.67
CA GLY A 135 2.49 0.92 6.93
C GLY A 135 3.41 0.22 5.91
N HIS A 136 3.32 -1.10 5.74
CA HIS A 136 4.17 -1.86 4.82
C HIS A 136 3.40 -2.58 3.70
N GLY A 137 4.12 -2.83 2.59
CA GLY A 137 3.67 -3.62 1.45
C GLY A 137 4.72 -4.69 1.08
N PHE A 138 4.39 -5.60 0.15
CA PHE A 138 5.22 -6.77 -0.19
C PHE A 138 6.69 -6.44 -0.51
N TYR A 139 6.92 -5.45 -1.37
CA TYR A 139 8.27 -5.00 -1.77
C TYR A 139 8.96 -4.12 -0.72
N GLY A 140 8.22 -3.74 0.32
CA GLY A 140 8.73 -2.92 1.42
C GLY A 140 9.88 -3.58 2.16
N ARG A 141 10.73 -2.74 2.74
CA ARG A 141 11.73 -3.17 3.74
C ARG A 141 11.08 -3.06 5.11
N CYS A 142 10.74 -4.20 5.70
CA CYS A 142 10.31 -4.25 7.09
C CYS A 142 11.54 -4.12 7.97
N VAL A 143 11.62 -3.01 8.71
CA VAL A 143 12.74 -2.70 9.61
C VAL A 143 12.22 -2.73 11.04
N VAL A 144 12.84 -3.57 11.87
CA VAL A 144 12.51 -3.68 13.30
C VAL A 144 13.77 -3.34 14.10
N PRO A 145 13.76 -2.29 14.93
CA PRO A 145 14.91 -1.96 15.76
C PRO A 145 15.21 -3.08 16.76
N ILE A 146 16.49 -3.33 17.01
CA ILE A 146 17.00 -4.29 17.99
C ILE A 146 17.70 -3.51 19.10
N ILE A 147 17.23 -3.67 20.34
CA ILE A 147 17.90 -3.15 21.53
C ILE A 147 18.65 -4.26 22.27
N GLU A 148 19.76 -3.90 22.92
CA GLU A 148 20.50 -4.82 23.77
C GLU A 148 19.73 -5.14 25.04
N ASN A 149 19.69 -6.43 25.41
CA ASN A 149 19.15 -6.87 26.68
C ASN A 149 20.00 -6.37 27.85
N THR A 150 19.40 -6.30 29.03
CA THR A 150 20.05 -5.88 30.27
C THR A 150 19.43 -6.64 31.43
N ALA A 151 20.19 -6.87 32.49
CA ALA A 151 19.70 -7.49 33.72
C ALA A 151 18.76 -6.55 34.51
N ARG A 152 18.67 -5.26 34.14
CA ARG A 152 17.86 -4.25 34.83
C ARG A 152 16.75 -3.72 33.94
N GLU A 153 15.50 -4.00 34.32
CA GLU A 153 14.30 -3.61 33.56
C GLU A 153 14.16 -2.10 33.31
N CYS A 154 14.61 -1.26 34.24
CA CYS A 154 14.57 0.19 34.07
C CYS A 154 15.41 0.66 32.87
N GLU A 155 16.60 0.10 32.69
CA GLU A 155 17.47 0.42 31.55
C GLU A 155 16.89 -0.12 30.24
N LEU A 156 16.15 -1.24 30.29
CA LEU A 156 15.46 -1.79 29.13
C LEU A 156 14.31 -0.88 28.69
N THR A 157 13.60 -0.27 29.64
CA THR A 157 12.49 0.65 29.38
C THR A 157 12.97 1.92 28.67
N ASP A 158 14.08 2.51 29.11
CA ASP A 158 14.66 3.70 28.48
C ASP A 158 15.12 3.42 27.03
N ARG A 159 15.78 2.27 26.82
CA ARG A 159 16.18 1.82 25.48
C ARG A 159 14.99 1.57 24.57
N LEU A 160 13.93 0.94 25.09
CA LEU A 160 12.70 0.72 24.36
C LEU A 160 12.06 2.04 23.94
N ARG A 161 11.91 3.00 24.85
CA ARG A 161 11.37 4.33 24.55
C ARG A 161 12.20 5.06 23.51
N ALA A 162 13.53 4.99 23.60
CA ALA A 162 14.43 5.58 22.61
C ALA A 162 14.27 4.93 21.22
N ALA A 163 14.18 3.60 21.16
CA ALA A 163 13.94 2.87 19.90
C ALA A 163 12.57 3.22 19.31
N ILE A 164 11.53 3.27 20.13
CA ILE A 164 10.20 3.74 19.73
C ILE A 164 10.34 5.17 19.15
N ALA A 165 10.97 6.12 19.83
CA ALA A 165 11.11 7.49 19.30
C ALA A 165 11.88 7.54 17.95
N ALA A 166 12.95 6.76 17.81
CA ALA A 166 13.80 6.76 16.62
C ALA A 166 13.14 6.08 15.40
N TYR A 167 12.22 5.14 15.63
CA TYR A 167 11.54 4.37 14.59
C TYR A 167 10.02 4.63 14.63
N PRO A 168 9.55 5.80 14.15
CA PRO A 168 8.14 6.20 14.24
C PRO A 168 7.19 5.28 13.46
N GLN A 169 7.71 4.60 12.43
CA GLN A 169 6.94 3.68 11.58
C GLN A 169 6.98 2.22 12.07
N ALA A 170 7.84 1.89 13.05
CA ALA A 170 7.91 0.53 13.57
C ALA A 170 6.77 0.27 14.56
N ASN A 171 6.19 -0.93 14.47
CA ASN A 171 5.17 -1.44 15.40
C ASN A 171 5.70 -2.55 16.31
N ALA A 172 7.01 -2.75 16.29
CA ALA A 172 7.70 -3.71 17.13
C ALA A 172 9.10 -3.24 17.51
N VAL A 173 9.62 -3.77 18.62
CA VAL A 173 11.03 -3.69 19.00
C VAL A 173 11.51 -5.07 19.40
N LEU A 174 12.62 -5.51 18.83
CA LEU A 174 13.33 -6.72 19.23
C LEU A 174 14.26 -6.43 20.39
N VAL A 175 14.34 -7.35 21.35
CA VAL A 175 15.30 -7.33 22.45
C VAL A 175 16.25 -8.50 22.25
N ARG A 176 17.55 -8.21 22.07
CA ARG A 176 18.53 -9.22 21.68
C ARG A 176 18.62 -10.35 22.69
N ARG A 177 18.57 -11.61 22.22
CA ARG A 177 18.59 -12.81 23.08
C ARG A 177 17.46 -12.85 24.14
N HIS A 178 16.34 -12.18 23.88
CA HIS A 178 15.22 -12.12 24.82
C HIS A 178 13.89 -12.36 24.08
N GLY A 179 13.52 -11.50 23.13
CA GLY A 179 12.21 -11.60 22.50
C GLY A 179 11.82 -10.37 21.70
N VAL A 180 10.52 -10.13 21.56
CA VAL A 180 9.95 -8.99 20.84
C VAL A 180 8.79 -8.37 21.61
N TYR A 181 8.63 -7.05 21.49
CA TYR A 181 7.41 -6.31 21.86
C TYR A 181 6.72 -5.84 20.60
N VAL A 182 5.41 -6.08 20.49
CA VAL A 182 4.57 -5.70 19.33
C VAL A 182 3.32 -5.00 19.84
N TRP A 183 2.90 -3.91 19.21
CA TRP A 183 1.68 -3.19 19.60
C TRP A 183 0.78 -2.92 18.40
N GLY A 184 -0.48 -2.62 18.68
CA GLY A 184 -1.47 -2.25 17.67
C GLY A 184 -2.61 -1.44 18.26
N LYS A 185 -3.41 -0.83 17.37
CA LYS A 185 -4.60 -0.02 17.73
C LYS A 185 -5.66 -0.79 18.53
N ASP A 186 -5.68 -2.11 18.40
CA ASP A 186 -6.50 -3.05 19.13
C ASP A 186 -5.79 -4.42 19.19
N TRP A 187 -6.36 -5.37 19.91
CA TRP A 187 -5.77 -6.70 20.08
C TRP A 187 -5.73 -7.52 18.79
N ILE A 188 -6.70 -7.35 17.89
CA ILE A 188 -6.74 -8.04 16.60
C ILE A 188 -5.53 -7.59 15.79
N HIS A 189 -5.31 -6.28 15.73
CA HIS A 189 -4.20 -5.70 15.02
C HIS A 189 -2.85 -6.06 15.64
N ALA A 190 -2.70 -5.96 16.96
CA ALA A 190 -1.47 -6.35 17.65
C ALA A 190 -1.15 -7.83 17.41
N LYS A 191 -2.13 -8.72 17.50
CA LYS A 191 -1.98 -10.16 17.26
C LYS A 191 -1.59 -10.46 15.80
N THR A 192 -2.32 -9.91 14.83
CA THR A 192 -2.03 -10.14 13.40
C THR A 192 -0.63 -9.70 13.04
N GLN A 193 -0.18 -8.52 13.54
CA GLN A 193 1.18 -8.06 13.32
C GLN A 193 2.21 -8.95 14.02
N ALA A 194 1.94 -9.42 15.25
CA ALA A 194 2.83 -10.33 15.95
C ALA A 194 3.02 -11.64 15.18
N GLU A 195 1.96 -12.20 14.59
CA GLU A 195 2.03 -13.42 13.76
C GLU A 195 2.85 -13.18 12.49
N CYS A 196 2.67 -12.03 11.85
CA CYS A 196 3.46 -11.64 10.68
C CYS A 196 4.94 -11.43 11.03
N TYR A 197 5.24 -10.73 12.13
CA TYR A 197 6.62 -10.55 12.60
C TYR A 197 7.28 -11.89 12.92
N ASP A 198 6.60 -12.77 13.65
CA ASP A 198 7.16 -14.07 14.01
C ASP A 198 7.46 -14.94 12.78
N TYR A 199 6.55 -14.95 11.81
CA TYR A 199 6.78 -15.60 10.50
C TYR A 199 7.99 -15.00 9.79
N LEU A 200 8.12 -13.67 9.76
CA LEU A 200 9.21 -12.97 9.09
C LEU A 200 10.56 -13.27 9.76
N PHE A 201 10.59 -13.36 11.09
CA PHE A 201 11.77 -13.78 11.84
C PHE A 201 12.16 -15.22 11.50
N GLU A 202 11.19 -16.14 11.46
CA GLU A 202 11.43 -17.53 11.07
C GLU A 202 11.95 -17.63 9.63
N ALA A 203 11.32 -16.91 8.70
CA ALA A 203 11.70 -16.87 7.30
C ALA A 203 13.14 -16.37 7.14
N ALA A 204 13.51 -15.28 7.83
CA ALA A 204 14.88 -14.77 7.82
C ALA A 204 15.91 -15.79 8.33
N VAL A 205 15.60 -16.46 9.45
CA VAL A 205 16.47 -17.49 10.03
C VAL A 205 16.66 -18.65 9.05
N ARG A 206 15.56 -19.15 8.47
CA ARG A 206 15.59 -20.27 7.50
C ARG A 206 16.30 -19.87 6.20
N MET A 207 16.02 -18.68 5.66
CA MET A 207 16.69 -18.13 4.48
C MET A 207 18.19 -18.02 4.70
N ASN A 208 18.61 -17.44 5.84
CA ASN A 208 20.01 -17.31 6.20
C ASN A 208 20.71 -18.69 6.33
N ALA A 209 20.05 -19.66 6.96
CA ALA A 209 20.57 -21.03 7.05
C ALA A 209 20.73 -21.72 5.68
N MET A 210 19.91 -21.34 4.69
CA MET A 210 20.01 -21.80 3.30
C MET A 210 20.97 -20.94 2.45
N GLY A 211 21.66 -19.96 3.03
CA GLY A 211 22.54 -19.04 2.31
C GLY A 211 21.81 -17.98 1.47
N ILE A 212 20.52 -17.74 1.73
CA ILE A 212 19.71 -16.72 1.06
C ILE A 212 19.73 -15.45 1.92
N ASP A 213 20.20 -14.33 1.35
CA ASP A 213 20.20 -13.04 2.04
C ASP A 213 18.79 -12.42 2.06
N TYR A 214 18.07 -12.65 3.16
CA TYR A 214 16.71 -12.16 3.41
C TYR A 214 16.57 -10.62 3.47
N ARG A 215 17.70 -9.91 3.57
CA ARG A 215 17.74 -8.43 3.57
C ARG A 215 17.76 -7.86 2.16
N ARG A 216 18.02 -8.72 1.16
CA ARG A 216 18.09 -8.34 -0.24
C ARG A 216 16.90 -8.90 -0.98
N PRO A 217 16.43 -8.21 -2.03
CA PRO A 217 15.55 -8.82 -3.00
C PRO A 217 16.18 -10.13 -3.52
N PRO A 218 15.38 -11.18 -3.79
CA PRO A 218 15.89 -12.45 -4.30
C PRO A 218 16.80 -12.28 -5.53
N VAL A 219 17.98 -12.91 -5.49
CA VAL A 219 18.99 -12.86 -6.57
C VAL A 219 18.72 -13.99 -7.58
N ASP A 220 18.79 -13.71 -8.88
CA ASP A 220 18.60 -14.72 -9.95
C ASP A 220 19.84 -15.64 -10.04
N VAL A 221 19.68 -16.94 -9.70
CA VAL A 221 20.76 -17.94 -9.77
C VAL A 221 20.67 -18.69 -11.10
N GLY A 222 21.52 -18.30 -12.06
CA GLY A 222 21.53 -18.89 -13.41
C GLY A 222 22.80 -18.64 -14.20
N ALA A 223 23.98 -18.97 -13.65
CA ALA A 223 25.22 -19.24 -14.40
C ALA A 223 26.37 -19.68 -13.46
N ALA A 224 26.36 -20.94 -13.04
CA ALA A 224 27.56 -21.58 -12.49
C ALA A 224 27.57 -23.06 -12.89
N ASN A 225 28.08 -23.32 -14.10
CA ASN A 225 28.84 -24.52 -14.42
C ASN A 225 29.88 -24.12 -15.46
N GLY A 226 31.14 -24.38 -15.10
CA GLY A 226 32.31 -23.83 -15.78
C GLY A 226 32.51 -24.38 -17.19
N HIS A 227 33.01 -23.51 -18.06
CA HIS A 227 34.21 -23.77 -18.85
C HIS A 227 34.80 -22.41 -19.27
N SER A 228 36.11 -22.45 -19.47
CA SER A 228 37.05 -21.35 -19.63
C SER A 228 36.92 -20.58 -20.96
N GLU A 229 37.52 -19.39 -20.93
CA GLU A 229 38.04 -18.56 -22.04
C GLU A 229 37.15 -17.43 -22.60
N GLY A 230 37.75 -16.23 -22.66
CA GLY A 230 37.60 -15.30 -23.80
C GLY A 230 36.75 -14.04 -23.61
N GLU A 231 37.43 -12.95 -23.25
CA GLU A 231 37.20 -11.52 -23.55
C GLU A 231 35.88 -10.97 -24.14
N ALA A 232 35.41 -9.90 -23.48
CA ALA A 232 34.86 -8.62 -23.98
C ALA A 232 33.44 -8.51 -24.61
N GLY A 233 32.65 -7.56 -24.06
CA GLY A 233 31.64 -6.77 -24.79
C GLY A 233 30.17 -6.92 -24.33
N PRO A 234 29.42 -5.83 -24.06
CA PRO A 234 28.20 -5.89 -23.26
C PRO A 234 26.94 -6.12 -24.13
N ALA A 235 26.19 -7.18 -23.84
CA ALA A 235 24.83 -7.35 -24.33
C ALA A 235 23.91 -7.77 -23.17
N ALA A 236 22.91 -6.93 -22.93
CA ALA A 236 21.89 -7.08 -21.89
C ALA A 236 21.22 -8.45 -21.94
N LYS A 237 21.22 -9.18 -20.81
CA LYS A 237 20.44 -10.42 -20.66
C LYS A 237 19.23 -10.18 -19.76
N LYS A 238 18.05 -10.39 -20.36
CA LYS A 238 16.68 -10.23 -19.81
C LYS A 238 16.41 -11.24 -18.69
N ALA A 239 15.86 -10.78 -17.57
CA ALA A 239 15.53 -11.58 -16.39
C ALA A 239 14.21 -12.37 -16.54
N LYS A 240 14.02 -13.45 -15.76
CA LYS A 240 12.83 -14.34 -15.77
C LYS A 240 12.11 -14.42 -14.40
N THR A 241 10.76 -14.53 -14.30
CA THR A 241 9.96 -14.68 -13.05
C THR A 241 9.68 -16.14 -12.62
N LYS A 242 9.37 -16.31 -11.32
CA LYS A 242 9.14 -17.57 -10.60
C LYS A 242 7.80 -18.30 -10.92
N HIS A 243 7.51 -18.51 -12.19
CA HIS A 243 6.67 -19.64 -12.66
C HIS A 243 7.40 -20.46 -13.75
N GLY A 244 8.71 -20.22 -13.94
CA GLY A 244 9.41 -20.60 -15.17
C GLY A 244 9.11 -19.66 -16.35
N ALA A 245 8.26 -18.65 -16.15
CA ALA A 245 7.97 -17.61 -17.14
C ALA A 245 8.95 -16.45 -17.03
N ALA A 246 9.14 -15.66 -18.09
CA ALA A 246 10.06 -14.53 -18.03
C ALA A 246 9.53 -13.38 -17.15
N LEU A 247 10.41 -12.55 -16.54
CA LEU A 247 10.06 -11.22 -16.11
C LEU A 247 9.70 -10.57 -17.43
N PRO A 248 8.46 -10.09 -17.52
CA PRO A 248 8.01 -9.60 -18.78
C PRO A 248 8.93 -8.43 -19.13
N SER A 249 9.44 -8.40 -20.36
CA SER A 249 10.26 -7.29 -20.81
C SER A 249 9.49 -5.97 -20.80
N CYS A 250 8.16 -6.05 -20.74
CA CYS A 250 7.26 -4.94 -20.64
C CYS A 250 6.05 -5.23 -19.75
N ILE A 251 5.60 -4.25 -19.00
CA ILE A 251 4.32 -4.28 -18.27
C ILE A 251 3.39 -3.26 -18.93
N VAL A 252 2.15 -3.66 -19.16
CA VAL A 252 1.09 -2.77 -19.66
C VAL A 252 0.05 -2.64 -18.55
N LEU A 253 -0.16 -1.41 -18.07
CA LEU A 253 -1.08 -1.11 -16.98
C LEU A 253 -2.35 -0.44 -17.50
N ASP A 254 -3.46 -0.73 -16.84
CA ASP A 254 -4.66 0.08 -16.96
C ASP A 254 -4.61 1.31 -16.03
N ILE A 255 -5.54 2.25 -16.22
CA ILE A 255 -5.75 3.37 -15.31
C ILE A 255 -6.78 3.02 -14.24
N GLU A 256 -8.04 2.87 -14.64
CA GLU A 256 -9.16 2.69 -13.72
C GLU A 256 -9.06 1.35 -12.97
N GLY A 257 -9.10 1.40 -11.63
CA GLY A 257 -9.03 0.21 -10.78
C GLY A 257 -7.66 -0.45 -10.73
N THR A 258 -6.65 0.07 -11.46
CA THR A 258 -5.27 -0.45 -11.46
C THR A 258 -4.29 0.57 -10.91
N VAL A 259 -4.20 1.77 -11.50
CA VAL A 259 -3.33 2.83 -10.99
C VAL A 259 -4.08 3.96 -10.29
N ALA A 260 -5.39 4.03 -10.48
CA ALA A 260 -6.24 5.08 -9.93
C ALA A 260 -7.60 4.53 -9.51
N PRO A 261 -8.26 5.13 -8.50
CA PRO A 261 -9.65 4.81 -8.18
C PRO A 261 -10.55 4.99 -9.41
N ILE A 262 -11.48 4.06 -9.63
CA ILE A 262 -12.48 4.15 -10.72
C ILE A 262 -13.27 5.46 -10.61
N SER A 263 -13.59 5.87 -9.38
CA SER A 263 -14.27 7.13 -9.06
C SER A 263 -13.54 8.37 -9.56
N PHE A 264 -12.21 8.36 -9.69
CA PHE A 264 -11.51 9.57 -10.15
C PHE A 264 -11.88 9.93 -11.60
N VAL A 265 -11.97 8.94 -12.49
CA VAL A 265 -12.33 9.23 -13.89
C VAL A 265 -13.82 9.58 -14.00
N ALA A 266 -14.67 8.80 -13.35
CA ALA A 266 -16.13 8.97 -13.39
C ALA A 266 -16.62 10.25 -12.69
N ASP A 267 -16.05 10.58 -11.53
CA ASP A 267 -16.57 11.63 -10.64
C ASP A 267 -15.76 12.93 -10.73
N VAL A 268 -14.56 12.91 -11.35
CA VAL A 268 -13.71 14.11 -11.51
C VAL A 268 -13.53 14.47 -12.98
N MET A 269 -12.94 13.60 -13.79
CA MET A 269 -12.54 13.97 -15.16
C MET A 269 -13.75 14.26 -16.07
N PHE A 270 -14.75 13.38 -16.12
CA PHE A 270 -15.93 13.63 -16.97
C PHE A 270 -16.77 14.82 -16.49
N PRO A 271 -17.08 14.96 -15.19
CA PRO A 271 -17.77 16.15 -14.68
C PRO A 271 -16.99 17.44 -14.96
N TYR A 272 -15.67 17.43 -14.88
CA TYR A 272 -14.83 18.58 -15.20
C TYR A 272 -15.00 19.03 -16.66
N ALA A 273 -14.87 18.11 -17.62
CA ALA A 273 -15.08 18.45 -19.03
C ALA A 273 -16.47 19.03 -19.29
N ARG A 274 -17.49 18.46 -18.64
CA ARG A 274 -18.88 18.92 -18.75
C ARG A 274 -19.08 20.33 -18.20
N GLN A 275 -18.52 20.63 -17.02
CA GLN A 275 -18.69 21.92 -16.34
C GLN A 275 -17.88 23.04 -16.99
N HIS A 276 -16.74 22.70 -17.61
CA HIS A 276 -15.81 23.68 -18.18
C HIS A 276 -15.89 23.81 -19.70
N CYS A 277 -16.79 23.09 -20.38
CA CYS A 277 -16.94 23.08 -21.84
C CYS A 277 -17.15 24.49 -22.41
N ARG A 278 -18.19 25.21 -21.95
CA ARG A 278 -18.48 26.58 -22.40
C ARG A 278 -17.32 27.52 -22.18
N ALA A 279 -16.81 27.60 -20.96
CA ALA A 279 -15.73 28.51 -20.60
C ALA A 279 -14.47 28.24 -21.45
N PHE A 280 -14.17 26.97 -21.71
CA PHE A 280 -13.09 26.58 -22.61
C PHE A 280 -13.35 27.12 -24.02
N LEU A 281 -14.49 26.77 -24.64
CA LEU A 281 -14.83 27.17 -25.99
C LEU A 281 -14.84 28.70 -26.16
N GLU A 282 -15.37 29.44 -25.20
CA GLU A 282 -15.39 30.91 -25.24
C GLU A 282 -13.98 31.51 -25.19
N SER A 283 -13.12 30.95 -24.33
CA SER A 283 -11.75 31.44 -24.13
C SER A 283 -10.79 31.09 -25.26
N THR A 284 -11.03 29.95 -25.94
CA THR A 284 -10.14 29.44 -27.00
C THR A 284 -10.78 29.50 -28.37
N PHE A 285 -11.95 30.13 -28.54
CA PHE A 285 -12.74 30.06 -29.77
C PHE A 285 -11.93 30.35 -31.03
N GLN A 286 -11.12 31.41 -31.02
CA GLN A 286 -10.33 31.83 -32.18
C GLN A 286 -9.09 30.98 -32.44
N GLN A 287 -8.77 30.03 -31.55
CA GLN A 287 -7.61 29.16 -31.72
C GLN A 287 -7.87 28.13 -32.82
N PRO A 288 -6.89 27.85 -33.69
CA PRO A 288 -7.04 26.87 -34.78
C PRO A 288 -7.47 25.48 -34.30
N GLU A 289 -6.99 25.07 -33.13
CA GLU A 289 -7.28 23.77 -32.54
C GLU A 289 -8.76 23.67 -32.09
N THR A 290 -9.29 24.71 -31.44
CA THR A 290 -10.71 24.76 -31.07
C THR A 290 -11.61 24.85 -32.29
N GLN A 291 -11.20 25.57 -33.34
CA GLN A 291 -11.94 25.59 -34.60
C GLN A 291 -11.96 24.21 -35.28
N ALA A 292 -10.87 23.44 -35.20
CA ALA A 292 -10.82 22.08 -35.71
C ALA A 292 -11.75 21.13 -34.93
N ASP A 293 -11.80 21.25 -33.59
CA ASP A 293 -12.76 20.49 -32.77
C ASP A 293 -14.21 20.80 -33.15
N ILE A 294 -14.54 22.09 -33.28
CA ILE A 294 -15.89 22.52 -33.67
C ILE A 294 -16.26 21.95 -35.04
N GLN A 295 -15.31 21.95 -36.00
CA GLN A 295 -15.54 21.38 -37.32
C GLN A 295 -15.78 19.88 -37.27
N LEU A 296 -14.99 19.12 -36.49
CA LEU A 296 -15.21 17.68 -36.31
C LEU A 296 -16.55 17.37 -35.65
N ILE A 297 -16.95 18.17 -34.66
CA ILE A 297 -18.26 18.03 -34.01
C ILE A 297 -19.39 18.33 -34.98
N ARG A 298 -19.23 19.34 -35.84
CA ARG A 298 -20.19 19.67 -36.91
C ARG A 298 -20.38 18.50 -37.86
N GLU A 299 -19.29 17.95 -38.40
CA GLU A 299 -19.33 16.78 -39.30
C GLU A 299 -19.98 15.56 -38.63
N GLN A 300 -19.66 15.28 -37.36
CA GLN A 300 -20.28 14.19 -36.62
C GLN A 300 -21.77 14.43 -36.38
N ALA A 301 -22.17 15.66 -36.03
CA ALA A 301 -23.57 16.02 -35.82
C ALA A 301 -24.39 15.89 -37.11
N ASP A 302 -23.84 16.32 -38.25
CA ASP A 302 -24.49 16.19 -39.55
C ASP A 302 -24.69 14.71 -39.93
N ALA A 303 -23.68 13.87 -39.68
CA ALA A 303 -23.78 12.42 -39.88
C ALA A 303 -24.83 11.78 -38.97
N ASP A 304 -24.86 12.16 -37.69
CA ASP A 304 -25.83 11.65 -36.72
C ASP A 304 -27.28 12.00 -37.10
N VAL A 305 -27.50 13.20 -37.64
CA VAL A 305 -28.81 13.63 -38.16
C VAL A 305 -29.20 12.80 -39.38
N ALA A 306 -28.27 12.53 -40.29
CA ALA A 306 -28.50 11.67 -41.44
C ALA A 306 -28.84 10.23 -41.05
N ASP A 307 -28.20 9.71 -39.99
CA ASP A 307 -28.44 8.37 -39.43
C ASP A 307 -29.67 8.30 -38.51
N GLY A 308 -30.37 9.42 -38.30
CA GLY A 308 -31.61 9.48 -37.51
C GLY A 308 -31.41 9.35 -35.99
N VAL A 309 -30.23 9.71 -35.47
CA VAL A 309 -29.95 9.70 -34.03
C VAL A 309 -30.83 10.75 -33.33
N PRO A 310 -31.69 10.37 -32.37
CA PRO A 310 -32.63 11.29 -31.74
C PRO A 310 -31.90 12.29 -30.83
N GLY A 311 -32.34 13.56 -30.88
CA GLY A 311 -31.90 14.61 -29.94
C GLY A 311 -30.55 15.28 -30.28
N VAL A 312 -30.02 15.07 -31.49
CA VAL A 312 -28.77 15.71 -31.92
C VAL A 312 -29.03 17.13 -32.42
N SER A 313 -28.28 18.10 -31.87
CA SER A 313 -28.33 19.50 -32.30
C SER A 313 -27.41 19.72 -33.51
N VAL A 314 -27.91 20.43 -34.54
CA VAL A 314 -27.10 20.84 -35.70
C VAL A 314 -26.16 21.96 -35.28
N ILE A 315 -24.89 21.85 -35.68
CA ILE A 315 -23.89 22.88 -35.37
C ILE A 315 -23.91 23.95 -36.47
N PRO A 316 -24.11 25.25 -36.13
CA PRO A 316 -24.16 26.32 -37.13
C PRO A 316 -22.91 26.35 -38.03
N PRO A 317 -23.02 26.78 -39.31
CA PRO A 317 -21.92 26.77 -40.28
C PRO A 317 -20.81 27.78 -39.94
N ALA A 318 -19.69 27.67 -40.65
CA ALA A 318 -18.60 28.66 -40.57
C ALA A 318 -19.12 30.06 -40.96
N GLY A 319 -19.00 31.04 -40.06
CA GLY A 319 -19.48 32.41 -40.24
C GLY A 319 -20.63 32.82 -39.30
N SER A 320 -21.24 31.88 -38.58
CA SER A 320 -22.18 32.17 -37.47
C SER A 320 -21.48 32.86 -36.29
N SER A 321 -22.27 33.47 -35.39
CA SER A 321 -21.70 34.15 -34.22
C SER A 321 -21.06 33.14 -33.24
N GLN A 322 -20.04 33.59 -32.51
CA GLN A 322 -19.37 32.76 -31.50
C GLN A 322 -20.36 32.18 -30.47
N ALA A 323 -21.29 33.00 -29.98
CA ALA A 323 -22.28 32.58 -28.98
C ALA A 323 -23.17 31.44 -29.49
N GLU A 324 -23.70 31.55 -30.71
CA GLU A 324 -24.55 30.52 -31.32
C GLU A 324 -23.80 29.19 -31.49
N VAL A 325 -22.54 29.25 -31.93
CA VAL A 325 -21.71 28.05 -32.12
C VAL A 325 -21.39 27.41 -30.77
N VAL A 326 -21.00 28.18 -29.76
CA VAL A 326 -20.71 27.68 -28.41
C VAL A 326 -21.93 27.02 -27.79
N ASP A 327 -23.10 27.65 -27.88
CA ASP A 327 -24.36 27.11 -27.34
C ASP A 327 -24.71 25.77 -27.98
N ALA A 328 -24.60 25.68 -29.32
CA ALA A 328 -24.89 24.45 -30.06
C ALA A 328 -23.89 23.33 -29.74
N VAL A 329 -22.59 23.64 -29.69
CA VAL A 329 -21.53 22.66 -29.37
C VAL A 329 -21.65 22.19 -27.93
N GLU A 330 -21.89 23.09 -26.97
CA GLU A 330 -22.11 22.71 -25.58
C GLU A 330 -23.33 21.79 -25.46
N GLY A 331 -24.47 22.16 -26.06
CA GLY A 331 -25.67 21.32 -26.07
C GLY A 331 -25.41 19.92 -26.65
N TRP A 332 -24.68 19.86 -27.77
CA TRP A 332 -24.28 18.59 -28.38
C TRP A 332 -23.38 17.75 -27.46
N VAL A 333 -22.38 18.38 -26.81
CA VAL A 333 -21.49 17.71 -25.86
C VAL A 333 -22.25 17.16 -24.65
N GLN A 334 -23.17 17.94 -24.09
CA GLN A 334 -24.00 17.51 -22.95
C GLN A 334 -24.84 16.28 -23.32
N ALA A 335 -25.52 16.32 -24.48
CA ALA A 335 -26.31 15.20 -24.97
C ALA A 335 -25.44 13.96 -25.25
N ALA A 336 -24.27 14.15 -25.86
CA ALA A 336 -23.35 13.07 -26.18
C ALA A 336 -22.78 12.40 -24.91
N ILE A 337 -22.46 13.17 -23.86
CA ILE A 337 -22.05 12.65 -22.56
C ILE A 337 -23.19 11.90 -21.87
N GLN A 338 -24.41 12.47 -21.88
CA GLN A 338 -25.58 11.85 -21.23
C GLN A 338 -25.94 10.49 -21.86
N ALA A 339 -25.69 10.33 -23.16
CA ALA A 339 -25.91 9.09 -23.90
C ALA A 339 -24.69 8.15 -23.96
N ASP A 340 -23.63 8.39 -23.17
CA ASP A 340 -22.36 7.63 -23.17
C ASP A 340 -21.78 7.41 -24.60
N ARG A 341 -21.86 8.44 -25.45
CA ARG A 341 -21.41 8.33 -26.85
C ARG A 341 -19.89 8.30 -26.92
N LYS A 342 -19.35 7.32 -27.64
CA LYS A 342 -17.90 7.08 -27.77
C LYS A 342 -17.33 7.55 -29.11
N VAL A 343 -17.73 8.74 -29.55
CA VAL A 343 -17.34 9.33 -30.84
C VAL A 343 -16.03 10.13 -30.77
N THR A 344 -15.27 10.16 -31.86
CA THR A 344 -13.94 10.81 -31.93
C THR A 344 -14.02 12.32 -31.66
N ALA A 345 -15.02 13.00 -32.23
CA ALA A 345 -15.20 14.45 -32.07
C ALA A 345 -15.35 14.87 -30.60
N LEU A 346 -16.14 14.13 -29.81
CA LEU A 346 -16.31 14.37 -28.38
C LEU A 346 -14.99 14.19 -27.62
N LYS A 347 -14.27 13.10 -27.90
CA LYS A 347 -13.03 12.76 -27.20
C LYS A 347 -11.92 13.79 -27.42
N ASN A 348 -11.83 14.36 -28.63
CA ASN A 348 -10.84 15.40 -28.93
C ASN A 348 -11.07 16.66 -28.08
N LEU A 349 -12.30 17.19 -28.09
CA LEU A 349 -12.62 18.38 -27.29
C LEU A 349 -12.44 18.13 -25.79
N GLN A 350 -12.88 16.97 -25.28
CA GLN A 350 -12.64 16.58 -23.88
C GLN A 350 -11.14 16.57 -23.53
N GLY A 351 -10.30 16.05 -24.43
CA GLY A 351 -8.84 16.06 -24.30
C GLY A 351 -8.28 17.47 -24.11
N HIS A 352 -8.71 18.43 -24.93
CA HIS A 352 -8.23 19.82 -24.84
C HIS A 352 -8.73 20.54 -23.58
N ILE A 353 -9.96 20.28 -23.15
CA ILE A 353 -10.49 20.82 -21.88
C ILE A 353 -9.69 20.29 -20.69
N TRP A 354 -9.44 18.97 -20.63
CA TRP A 354 -8.62 18.37 -19.59
C TRP A 354 -7.20 18.91 -19.59
N ARG A 355 -6.61 19.13 -20.76
CA ARG A 355 -5.28 19.74 -20.88
C ARG A 355 -5.22 21.12 -20.24
N SER A 356 -6.24 21.94 -20.43
CA SER A 356 -6.36 23.26 -19.78
C SER A 356 -6.44 23.11 -18.26
N GLY A 357 -7.28 22.19 -17.77
CA GLY A 357 -7.44 21.93 -16.34
C GLY A 357 -6.17 21.42 -15.65
N PHE A 358 -5.46 20.49 -16.27
CA PHE A 358 -4.19 19.97 -15.73
C PHE A 358 -3.08 21.03 -15.75
N ARG A 359 -2.94 21.79 -16.85
CA ARG A 359 -1.90 22.83 -16.97
C ARG A 359 -2.10 23.99 -16.02
N SER A 360 -3.35 24.37 -15.74
CA SER A 360 -3.65 25.44 -14.79
C SER A 360 -3.52 25.00 -13.32
N GLY A 361 -3.40 23.69 -13.05
CA GLY A 361 -3.44 23.13 -11.71
C GLY A 361 -4.85 23.01 -11.12
N ALA A 362 -5.90 23.36 -11.89
CA ALA A 362 -7.29 23.18 -11.49
C ALA A 362 -7.68 21.69 -11.35
N MET A 363 -6.91 20.81 -11.98
CA MET A 363 -7.05 19.36 -11.86
C MET A 363 -5.68 18.73 -11.62
N GLN A 364 -5.61 17.77 -10.69
CA GLN A 364 -4.45 16.92 -10.45
C GLN A 364 -4.90 15.47 -10.30
N SER A 365 -4.15 14.56 -10.90
CA SER A 365 -4.47 13.14 -10.86
C SER A 365 -4.20 12.54 -9.50
N GLU A 366 -5.12 11.68 -9.07
CA GLU A 366 -4.98 10.84 -7.89
C GLU A 366 -4.65 9.41 -8.32
N LEU A 367 -3.57 8.87 -7.76
CA LEU A 367 -3.15 7.49 -7.97
C LEU A 367 -3.21 6.74 -6.65
N PHE A 368 -3.29 5.41 -6.72
CA PHE A 368 -3.05 4.59 -5.53
C PHE A 368 -1.62 4.81 -5.01
N ARG A 369 -1.46 4.71 -3.69
CA ARG A 369 -0.24 5.12 -2.97
C ARG A 369 1.00 4.34 -3.42
N ASP A 370 0.82 3.11 -3.88
CA ASP A 370 1.86 2.18 -4.32
C ASP A 370 2.32 2.35 -5.77
N VAL A 371 1.56 3.08 -6.60
CA VAL A 371 1.86 3.21 -8.04
C VAL A 371 3.18 3.90 -8.34
N PRO A 372 3.52 5.05 -7.71
CA PRO A 372 4.78 5.73 -8.02
C PRO A 372 5.99 4.84 -7.72
N ASP A 373 5.93 4.13 -6.60
CA ASP A 373 6.99 3.21 -6.16
C ASP A 373 7.12 2.04 -7.15
N ALA A 374 6.02 1.43 -7.56
CA ALA A 374 6.04 0.35 -8.56
C ALA A 374 6.63 0.81 -9.91
N LEU A 375 6.29 2.02 -10.38
CA LEU A 375 6.84 2.58 -11.61
C LEU A 375 8.35 2.81 -11.53
N VAL A 376 8.84 3.31 -10.38
CA VAL A 376 10.28 3.48 -10.10
C VAL A 376 10.99 2.12 -10.10
N GLU A 377 10.42 1.13 -9.42
CA GLU A 377 10.98 -0.21 -9.29
C GLU A 377 11.06 -0.93 -10.64
N TRP A 378 10.00 -0.90 -11.45
CA TRP A 378 10.01 -1.53 -12.78
C TRP A 378 11.03 -0.88 -13.71
N ARG A 379 11.16 0.44 -13.67
CA ARG A 379 12.20 1.14 -14.43
C ARG A 379 13.60 0.70 -13.98
N ALA A 380 13.84 0.59 -12.67
CA ALA A 380 15.12 0.13 -12.13
C ALA A 380 15.44 -1.33 -12.52
N ALA A 381 14.42 -2.18 -12.63
CA ALA A 381 14.53 -3.56 -13.10
C ALA A 381 14.70 -3.70 -14.63
N GLY A 382 14.75 -2.59 -15.38
CA GLY A 382 14.82 -2.59 -16.84
C GLY A 382 13.53 -3.07 -17.53
N ILE A 383 12.42 -3.13 -16.79
CA ILE A 383 11.10 -3.47 -17.30
C ILE A 383 10.49 -2.22 -17.92
N LYS A 384 10.07 -2.31 -19.17
CA LYS A 384 9.44 -1.18 -19.86
C LYS A 384 7.97 -1.09 -19.47
N THR A 385 7.57 0.02 -18.86
CA THR A 385 6.18 0.19 -18.43
C THR A 385 5.39 1.02 -19.44
N TYR A 386 4.20 0.56 -19.79
CA TYR A 386 3.28 1.22 -20.71
C TYR A 386 1.91 1.35 -20.07
N ILE A 387 1.13 2.33 -20.51
CA ILE A 387 -0.28 2.45 -20.13
C ILE A 387 -1.14 2.03 -21.31
N TYR A 388 -2.22 1.30 -21.04
CA TYR A 388 -3.27 0.99 -22.01
C TYR A 388 -4.64 1.29 -21.41
N SER A 389 -5.25 2.37 -21.87
CA SER A 389 -6.53 2.87 -21.36
C SER A 389 -7.53 3.15 -22.48
N SER A 390 -8.81 3.19 -22.14
CA SER A 390 -9.88 3.65 -23.03
C SER A 390 -9.78 5.15 -23.36
N GLY A 391 -9.13 5.94 -22.50
CA GLY A 391 -8.82 7.35 -22.74
C GLY A 391 -7.75 7.54 -23.81
N SER A 392 -7.75 8.69 -24.49
CA SER A 392 -6.76 9.01 -25.52
C SER A 392 -5.34 9.03 -24.95
N ARG A 393 -4.32 8.76 -25.79
CA ARG A 393 -2.90 8.83 -25.36
C ARG A 393 -2.53 10.20 -24.78
N GLU A 394 -3.16 11.28 -25.25
CA GLU A 394 -2.97 12.62 -24.68
C GLU A 394 -3.54 12.71 -23.27
N ALA A 395 -4.78 12.24 -23.05
CA ALA A 395 -5.39 12.22 -21.72
C ALA A 395 -4.55 11.42 -20.73
N GLN A 396 -4.00 10.28 -21.15
CA GLN A 396 -3.10 9.48 -20.33
C GLN A 396 -1.80 10.24 -19.99
N ARG A 397 -1.18 10.93 -20.96
CA ARG A 397 0.01 11.76 -20.70
C ARG A 397 -0.27 12.88 -19.72
N LEU A 398 -1.43 13.51 -19.81
CA LEU A 398 -1.84 14.54 -18.86
C LEU A 398 -2.03 13.95 -17.47
N PHE A 399 -2.72 12.80 -17.40
CA PHE A 399 -2.98 12.10 -16.15
C PHE A 399 -1.68 11.80 -15.36
N PHE A 400 -0.67 11.23 -16.03
CA PHE A 400 0.61 10.92 -15.37
C PHE A 400 1.56 12.11 -15.27
N GLY A 401 1.34 13.17 -16.05
CA GLY A 401 2.18 14.37 -16.04
C GLY A 401 1.85 15.36 -14.92
N TYR A 402 0.60 15.35 -14.45
CA TYR A 402 0.07 16.30 -13.48
C TYR A 402 -0.60 15.59 -12.31
N SER A 403 0.14 14.70 -11.65
CA SER A 403 -0.36 13.97 -10.48
C SER A 403 -0.03 14.67 -9.16
N LYS A 404 -0.76 14.32 -8.09
CA LYS A 404 -0.49 14.81 -6.72
C LYS A 404 0.92 14.49 -6.21
N VAL A 405 1.58 13.49 -6.81
CA VAL A 405 2.92 13.02 -6.44
C VAL A 405 4.01 13.46 -7.43
N GLY A 406 3.66 14.35 -8.37
CA GLY A 406 4.57 14.89 -9.38
C GLY A 406 4.41 14.24 -10.76
N ASP A 407 5.40 14.47 -11.64
CA ASP A 407 5.39 13.94 -13.00
C ASP A 407 5.93 12.50 -13.03
N LEU A 408 5.07 11.54 -13.35
CA LEU A 408 5.39 10.11 -13.42
C LEU A 408 5.73 9.65 -14.84
N ARG A 409 5.57 10.50 -15.86
CA ARG A 409 5.91 10.15 -17.25
C ARG A 409 7.36 9.69 -17.45
N PRO A 410 8.38 10.16 -16.69
CA PRO A 410 9.74 9.64 -16.81
C PRO A 410 9.86 8.13 -16.58
N TYR A 411 8.90 7.52 -15.88
CA TYR A 411 8.87 6.08 -15.59
C TYR A 411 8.09 5.26 -16.63
N LEU A 412 7.48 5.91 -17.61
CA LEU A 412 6.66 5.28 -18.64
C LEU A 412 7.36 5.32 -20.00
N CYS A 413 7.40 4.18 -20.68
CA CYS A 413 7.96 4.01 -22.01
C CYS A 413 6.96 4.33 -23.15
N GLY A 414 5.66 4.40 -22.86
CA GLY A 414 4.66 4.74 -23.86
C GLY A 414 3.22 4.58 -23.41
N PHE A 415 2.30 4.93 -24.30
CA PHE A 415 0.85 4.97 -24.06
C PHE A 415 0.13 4.34 -25.26
N PHE A 416 -0.79 3.42 -24.98
CA PHE A 416 -1.69 2.75 -25.90
C PHE A 416 -3.12 3.15 -25.58
N ASP A 417 -3.95 3.27 -26.60
CA ASP A 417 -5.39 3.53 -26.46
C ASP A 417 -6.18 2.56 -27.34
N THR A 418 -7.49 2.78 -27.47
CA THR A 418 -8.35 1.88 -28.24
C THR A 418 -8.05 1.82 -29.73
N THR A 419 -7.11 2.63 -30.26
CA THR A 419 -6.59 2.46 -31.62
C THR A 419 -5.81 1.15 -31.79
N SER A 420 -5.31 0.59 -30.68
CA SER A 420 -4.73 -0.76 -30.64
C SER A 420 -5.80 -1.87 -30.63
N GLY A 421 -7.08 -1.51 -30.46
CA GLY A 421 -8.24 -2.40 -30.34
C GLY A 421 -8.97 -2.23 -28.99
N PRO A 422 -10.14 -2.86 -28.78
CA PRO A 422 -10.88 -2.84 -27.51
C PRO A 422 -10.16 -3.61 -26.38
N LYS A 423 -10.18 -3.07 -25.15
CA LYS A 423 -9.46 -3.66 -23.99
C LYS A 423 -9.93 -5.05 -23.57
N VAL A 424 -11.14 -5.44 -23.97
CA VAL A 424 -11.72 -6.76 -23.67
C VAL A 424 -11.35 -7.81 -24.73
N GLU A 425 -10.73 -7.39 -25.84
CA GLU A 425 -10.36 -8.27 -26.93
C GLU A 425 -8.89 -8.66 -26.86
N ALA A 426 -8.61 -9.96 -26.94
CA ALA A 426 -7.25 -10.50 -26.94
C ALA A 426 -6.40 -9.99 -28.13
N ALA A 427 -7.03 -9.68 -29.26
CA ALA A 427 -6.38 -9.11 -30.43
C ALA A 427 -5.68 -7.78 -30.12
N SER A 428 -6.24 -6.98 -29.22
CA SER A 428 -5.68 -5.68 -28.86
C SER A 428 -4.34 -5.80 -28.14
N TYR A 429 -4.22 -6.77 -27.23
CA TYR A 429 -2.96 -7.07 -26.55
C TYR A 429 -1.93 -7.68 -27.50
N SER A 430 -2.37 -8.45 -28.50
CA SER A 430 -1.50 -8.98 -29.55
C SER A 430 -0.92 -7.86 -30.42
N ASN A 431 -1.74 -6.87 -30.80
CA ASN A 431 -1.30 -5.68 -31.53
C ASN A 431 -0.28 -4.85 -30.72
N ILE A 432 -0.52 -4.72 -29.41
CA ILE A 432 0.40 -4.05 -28.50
C ILE A 432 1.74 -4.82 -28.44
N ALA A 433 1.72 -6.13 -28.20
CA ALA A 433 2.93 -6.95 -28.17
C ALA A 433 3.75 -6.84 -29.47
N LEU A 434 3.08 -6.91 -30.64
CA LEU A 434 3.71 -6.70 -31.95
C LEU A 434 4.37 -5.32 -32.07
N SER A 435 3.69 -4.27 -31.63
CA SER A 435 4.24 -2.89 -31.65
C SER A 435 5.46 -2.71 -30.73
N LEU A 436 5.54 -3.50 -29.67
CA LEU A 436 6.64 -3.52 -28.71
C LEU A 436 7.81 -4.43 -29.16
N GLY A 437 7.61 -5.24 -30.20
CA GLY A 437 8.60 -6.20 -30.69
C GLY A 437 8.85 -7.35 -29.71
N THR A 438 7.81 -7.78 -28.99
CA THR A 438 7.87 -8.81 -27.94
C THR A 438 6.98 -10.00 -28.23
#